data_AF-A0AAD8EEH5-F1
#
_entry.id   AF-A0AAD8EEH5-F1
#
_cell.length_a   1.000
_cell.length_b   1.000
_cell.length_c   1.000
_cell.angle_alpha   90.00
_cell.angle_beta   90.00
_cell.angle_gamma   90.00
#
_symmetry.space_group_name_H-M   'P 1'
#
loop_
_entity.id
_entity.type
_entity.pdbx_description
1 polymer ?
#
loop_
_entity_poly.entity_id
_entity_poly.type
_entity_poly.pdbx_seq_one_letter_code
_entity_poly.pdbx_strand_id
1 'polypeptide(L)' 'WLVVISTQVGVDGPLLAISDNMFVHNNSKHGRRAKRLDPAEGKGPAPYVTASPNVRLLCSYE' A
#
# COMPACT_ATOMS: atom_id res chain seq x y z
N TRP A 1 -7.70 -17.00 -3.14
CA TRP A 1 -9.11 -17.43 -3.11
C TRP A 1 -9.74 -17.10 -4.43
N LEU A 2 -10.68 -17.95 -4.87
CA LEU A 2 -11.48 -17.72 -6.05
C LEU A 2 -12.93 -17.53 -5.62
N VAL A 3 -13.69 -16.79 -6.42
CA VAL A 3 -15.14 -16.74 -6.31
C VAL A 3 -15.73 -17.48 -7.50
N VAL A 4 -16.72 -18.29 -7.19
CA VAL A 4 -17.42 -19.14 -8.15
C VAL A 4 -18.90 -18.74 -8.13
N ILE A 5 -19.51 -18.71 -9.32
CA ILE A 5 -20.95 -18.49 -9.46
C ILE A 5 -21.58 -19.76 -10.03
N SER A 6 -22.58 -20.29 -9.34
CA SER A 6 -23.37 -21.44 -9.75
C SER A 6 -24.83 -21.27 -9.35
N THR A 7 -25.73 -21.97 -10.03
CA THR A 7 -27.13 -22.12 -9.61
C THR A 7 -27.31 -23.21 -8.56
N GLN A 8 -26.27 -24.02 -8.32
CA GLN A 8 -26.24 -25.06 -7.30
C GLN A 8 -25.31 -24.67 -6.16
N VAL A 9 -25.53 -25.25 -4.98
CA VAL A 9 -24.71 -24.98 -3.78
C VAL A 9 -23.32 -25.62 -3.89
N GLY A 10 -23.21 -26.77 -4.57
CA GLY A 10 -21.95 -27.47 -4.77
C GLY A 10 -21.07 -26.81 -5.83
N VAL A 11 -19.75 -26.97 -5.68
CA VAL A 11 -18.74 -26.38 -6.59
C VAL A 11 -18.03 -27.39 -7.49
N ASP A 12 -18.35 -28.68 -7.36
CA ASP A 12 -17.74 -29.77 -8.14
C ASP A 12 -18.43 -29.99 -9.50
N GLY A 13 -19.60 -29.37 -9.71
CA GLY A 13 -20.42 -29.50 -10.91
C GLY A 13 -20.26 -28.36 -11.92
N PRO A 14 -21.16 -28.24 -12.91
CA PRO A 14 -21.14 -27.15 -13.88
C PRO A 14 -21.23 -25.77 -13.21
N LEU A 15 -20.31 -24.87 -13.55
CA LEU A 15 -20.21 -23.51 -13.01
C LEU A 15 -20.57 -22.50 -14.10
N LEU A 16 -21.17 -21.37 -13.73
CA LEU A 16 -21.50 -20.29 -14.66
C LEU A 16 -20.29 -19.40 -14.96
N ALA A 17 -19.50 -19.11 -13.94
CA ALA A 17 -18.29 -18.31 -14.06
C ALA A 17 -17.33 -18.59 -12.89
N ILE A 18 -16.04 -18.33 -13.13
CA ILE A 18 -14.96 -18.38 -12.15
C ILE A 18 -14.18 -17.06 -12.27
N SER A 19 -13.93 -16.39 -11.16
CA SER A 19 -13.12 -15.16 -11.15
C SER A 19 -11.64 -15.45 -11.38
N ASP A 20 -10.86 -14.39 -11.64
CA ASP A 20 -9.41 -14.46 -11.44
C ASP A 20 -9.05 -14.70 -9.96
N ASN A 21 -7.77 -14.98 -9.73
CA ASN A 21 -7.20 -15.13 -8.39
C ASN A 21 -7.36 -13.86 -7.56
N MET A 22 -7.98 -13.98 -6.39
CA MET A 22 -8.05 -12.92 -5.40
C MET A 22 -7.17 -13.25 -4.19
N PHE A 23 -6.33 -12.30 -3.79
CA PHE A 23 -5.49 -12.41 -2.60
C PHE A 23 -6.19 -11.73 -1.43
N VAL A 24 -6.62 -12.53 -0.44
CA VAL A 24 -7.20 -11.97 0.80
C VAL A 24 -6.06 -11.78 1.79
N HIS A 25 -5.85 -10.54 2.21
CA HIS A 25 -4.82 -10.17 3.17
C HIS A 25 -5.40 -9.22 4.21
N ASN A 26 -5.07 -9.40 5.49
CA ASN A 26 -5.29 -8.39 6.54
C ASN A 26 -3.95 -7.71 6.87
N ASN A 27 -3.30 -7.18 5.83
CA ASN A 27 -2.02 -6.49 5.95
C ASN A 27 -2.16 -5.10 5.33
N SER A 28 -2.11 -4.06 6.16
CA SER A 28 -2.19 -2.66 5.72
C SER A 28 -1.02 -2.21 4.84
N LYS A 29 0.05 -3.02 4.77
CA LYS A 29 1.23 -2.80 3.94
C LYS A 29 1.26 -3.63 2.66
N HIS A 30 0.19 -4.37 2.33
CA HIS A 30 0.17 -5.12 1.07
C HIS A 30 0.38 -4.17 -0.12
N GLY A 31 1.21 -4.59 -1.08
CA GLY A 31 1.58 -3.79 -2.25
C GLY A 31 2.51 -2.60 -1.97
N ARG A 32 2.83 -2.29 -0.71
CA ARG A 32 3.78 -1.21 -0.40
C ARG A 32 5.21 -1.68 -0.62
N ARG A 33 6.01 -0.86 -1.31
CA ARG A 33 7.46 -1.00 -1.28
C ARG A 33 7.96 -0.67 0.13
N ALA A 34 8.93 -1.43 0.63
CA ALA A 34 9.53 -1.15 1.93
C ALA A 34 10.18 0.24 1.94
N LYS A 35 9.87 1.06 2.95
CA LYS A 35 10.60 2.30 3.21
C LYS A 35 11.94 1.94 3.85
N ARG A 36 13.05 2.47 3.32
CA ARG A 36 14.34 2.41 4.03
C ARG A 36 14.17 3.17 5.34
N LEU A 37 14.23 2.46 6.46
CA LEU A 37 14.27 3.09 7.78
C LEU A 37 15.70 3.58 7.99
N ASP A 38 16.00 4.79 7.54
CA ASP A 38 17.18 5.50 8.01
C ASP A 38 16.88 5.95 9.46
N PRO A 39 17.68 5.55 10.47
CA PRO A 39 17.52 6.01 11.86
C PRO A 39 17.46 7.53 12.03
N ALA A 40 17.95 8.30 11.05
CA ALA A 40 17.86 9.76 11.03
C ALA A 40 16.46 10.31 10.69
N GLU A 41 15.60 9.55 9.98
CA GLU A 41 14.27 10.02 9.56
C GLU A 41 13.20 10.01 10.68
N GLY A 42 13.48 9.33 11.81
CA GLY A 42 12.57 9.25 12.97
C GLY A 42 12.83 10.32 14.05
N LYS A 43 13.92 11.08 13.93
CA LYS A 43 14.17 12.26 14.77
C LYS A 43 13.55 13.44 14.05
N GLY A 44 12.26 13.67 14.29
CA GLY A 44 11.59 14.88 13.82
C GLY A 44 12.43 16.10 14.24
N PRO A 45 12.83 16.96 13.31
CA PRO A 45 13.35 18.25 13.71
C PRO A 45 12.13 19.08 14.14
N ALA A 46 12.21 19.67 15.34
CA ALA A 46 11.74 21.05 15.52
C ALA A 46 12.14 21.85 14.26
N PRO A 47 11.33 22.80 13.77
CA PRO A 47 11.10 23.13 12.36
C PRO A 47 12.34 23.61 11.61
N TYR A 48 13.29 22.71 11.39
CA TYR A 48 14.45 22.91 10.57
C TYR A 48 14.36 21.86 9.50
N VAL A 49 13.71 22.27 8.41
CA VAL A 49 13.91 21.67 7.11
C VAL A 49 15.42 21.61 6.90
N THR A 50 16.03 20.42 6.99
CA THR A 50 17.36 20.21 6.45
C THR A 50 17.21 20.23 4.93
N ALA A 51 17.05 21.46 4.42
CA ALA A 51 17.20 21.75 3.02
C ALA A 51 18.59 21.24 2.63
N SER A 52 18.62 20.29 1.71
CA SER A 52 19.84 19.95 0.99
C SER A 52 20.50 21.27 0.56
N PRO A 53 21.83 21.44 0.70
CA PRO A 53 22.49 22.75 0.69
C PRO A 53 22.41 23.53 -0.64
N ASN A 54 21.61 23.07 -1.61
CA ASN A 54 21.53 23.58 -2.97
C ASN A 54 20.14 24.06 -3.43
N VAL A 55 19.15 24.24 -2.56
CA VAL A 55 17.83 24.78 -2.98
C VAL A 55 17.63 26.21 -2.47
N ARG A 56 17.42 27.14 -3.43
CA ARG A 56 17.43 28.61 -3.28
C ARG A 56 16.07 29.27 -3.00
N LEU A 57 15.02 28.52 -2.64
CA LEU A 57 13.70 29.12 -2.38
C LEU A 57 13.07 28.54 -1.12
N LEU A 58 12.97 29.39 -0.09
CA LEU A 58 12.13 29.18 1.09
C LEU A 58 10.84 29.99 0.87
N CYS A 59 9.71 29.31 0.72
CA CYS A 59 8.41 29.96 0.77
C CYS A 59 8.07 30.16 2.25
N SER A 60 8.03 31.41 2.72
CA SER A 60 7.58 31.76 4.07
C SER A 60 6.09 31.45 4.21
N TYR A 61 5.69 30.87 5.34
CA TYR A 61 4.30 30.87 5.78
C TYR A 61 4.19 31.90 6.91
N GLU A 62 3.23 32.84 6.81
CA GLU A 62 2.83 33.71 7.94
C GLU A 62 2.25 32.89 9.09
#